data_AF-A0A933Y9K1-F1
#
_entry.id   AF-A0A933Y9K1-F1
#
_cell.length_a   1.000
_cell.length_b   1.000
_cell.length_c   1.000
_cell.angle_alpha   90.00
_cell.angle_beta   90.00
_cell.angle_gamma   90.00
#
_symmetry.space_group_name_H-M   'P 1'
#
loop_
_entity.id
_entity.type
_entity.pdbx_description
1 polymer ?
#
loop_
_entity_poly.entity_id
_entity_poly.type
_entity_poly.pdbx_seq_one_letter_code
_entity_poly.pdbx_strand_id
1 'polypeptide(L)'
;MTIPYFKQLDTRYRLMWTVGGWIVICALVWGVSLYSAQRLHDAKAFFEHALAKTGIVTVEWNGTAYRVDGGIVYREQELIDAPGSALPVLELAYKKVSADYSPILAIPGEDTAKLRIAIEKLAQTQNEIAVSQATPSSARAVDDLFPIPFLSALVGAEDARRSFIESGKDTDASRYDDALRSALAAYESSLSRFRRSLVSTVSDTSTVYAASDAIVSKQTIVSALSQLHDALLAARSHIRSRTDCVRGIIHACDTADLSYPTIILPPPVKVGPAALSTTHEIQRLLASAYKDPQVENAPLVALSDSVCASGVPGKPIFTMYTGVVGGEPLLTPLPLGDIRLFRIGSSSTPFLQYFTSHGVMYLWHSPFTHYKCLRIQSDTSKIIAVIAVRALIGESPLSEYAKDAATVSALRGLEQTIVGGAVLQEADAIRYLSLAKNLRGSLPGNIAERIITLTLQFKYNTGGLEDTVRKIAVGEHANQTLSLGGVPTDPSAPRLFFSDSGFIPLFLGDNGSLIGTARELMPPNTLSPTNEPYVYYSTMPQTLSGSQTLIHDIMFFNDLYANLLPPF
;
A
#
# COMPACT_ATOMS: atom_id res chain seq x y z
N MET A 1 -78.35 -18.69 -49.44
CA MET A 1 -77.95 -17.31 -49.82
C MET A 1 -76.76 -16.95 -48.96
N THR A 2 -75.54 -17.25 -49.43
CA THR A 2 -74.30 -17.11 -48.67
C THR A 2 -73.33 -16.30 -49.53
N ILE A 3 -73.02 -15.10 -49.07
CA ILE A 3 -72.28 -14.08 -49.81
C ILE A 3 -70.78 -14.43 -49.81
N PRO A 4 -70.11 -14.63 -50.97
CA PRO A 4 -68.72 -15.08 -51.05
C PRO A 4 -67.69 -13.93 -51.02
N TYR A 5 -68.04 -12.74 -50.51
CA TYR A 5 -67.20 -11.54 -50.59
C TYR A 5 -66.23 -11.33 -49.41
N PHE A 6 -66.34 -12.11 -48.33
CA PHE A 6 -65.48 -11.92 -47.14
C PHE A 6 -64.11 -12.62 -47.21
N LYS A 7 -63.89 -13.55 -48.15
CA LYS A 7 -62.62 -14.31 -48.23
C LYS A 7 -61.48 -13.58 -48.92
N GLN A 8 -61.77 -12.65 -49.86
CA GLN A 8 -60.73 -11.92 -50.62
C GLN A 8 -60.20 -10.67 -49.91
N LEU A 9 -61.00 -10.01 -49.06
CA LEU A 9 -60.54 -8.89 -48.23
C LEU A 9 -59.57 -9.38 -47.14
N ASP A 10 -59.83 -10.53 -46.53
CA ASP A 10 -58.97 -11.12 -45.51
C ASP A 10 -57.56 -11.46 -46.05
N THR A 11 -57.45 -11.89 -47.31
CA THR A 11 -56.13 -12.20 -47.90
C THR A 11 -55.28 -10.95 -48.17
N ARG A 12 -55.90 -9.86 -48.64
CA ARG A 12 -55.18 -8.60 -48.90
C ARG A 12 -54.76 -7.91 -47.60
N TYR A 13 -55.63 -7.91 -46.59
CA TYR A 13 -55.27 -7.39 -45.27
C TYR A 13 -54.17 -8.22 -44.62
N ARG A 14 -54.25 -9.56 -44.66
CA ARG A 14 -53.17 -10.43 -44.16
C ARG A 14 -51.84 -10.21 -44.89
N LEU A 15 -51.86 -10.05 -46.21
CA LEU A 15 -50.66 -9.75 -46.99
C LEU A 15 -50.06 -8.37 -46.64
N MET A 16 -50.91 -7.37 -46.41
CA MET A 16 -50.47 -6.03 -46.04
C MET A 16 -49.87 -5.99 -44.61
N TRP A 17 -50.45 -6.75 -43.67
CA TRP A 17 -49.91 -6.92 -42.32
C TRP A 17 -48.62 -7.73 -42.29
N THR A 18 -48.49 -8.78 -43.12
CA THR A 18 -47.22 -9.55 -43.20
C THR A 18 -46.12 -8.72 -43.84
N VAL A 19 -46.38 -8.05 -44.97
CA VAL A 19 -45.39 -7.18 -45.64
C VAL A 19 -45.03 -5.99 -44.75
N GLY A 20 -46.01 -5.33 -44.12
CA GLY A 20 -45.76 -4.25 -43.17
C GLY A 20 -44.96 -4.70 -41.95
N GLY A 21 -45.25 -5.89 -41.42
CA GLY A 21 -44.48 -6.51 -40.34
C GLY A 21 -43.04 -6.80 -40.73
N TRP A 22 -42.80 -7.35 -41.93
CA TRP A 22 -41.45 -7.58 -42.45
C TRP A 22 -40.67 -6.29 -42.66
N ILE A 23 -41.30 -5.23 -43.17
CA ILE A 23 -40.65 -3.92 -43.33
C ILE A 23 -40.22 -3.35 -41.98
N VAL A 24 -41.07 -3.42 -40.95
CA VAL A 24 -40.72 -2.95 -39.59
C VAL A 24 -39.57 -3.77 -39.02
N ILE A 25 -39.58 -5.10 -39.17
CA ILE A 25 -38.49 -5.97 -38.72
C ILE A 25 -37.19 -5.62 -39.45
N CYS A 26 -37.21 -5.48 -40.78
CA CYS A 26 -36.03 -5.09 -41.56
C CYS A 26 -35.51 -3.70 -41.16
N ALA A 27 -36.39 -2.74 -40.91
CA ALA A 27 -36.01 -1.40 -40.45
C ALA A 27 -35.40 -1.42 -39.05
N LEU A 28 -35.93 -2.25 -38.13
CA LEU A 28 -35.35 -2.44 -36.79
C LEU A 28 -33.99 -3.13 -36.85
N VAL A 29 -33.85 -4.20 -37.63
CA VAL A 29 -32.58 -4.92 -37.81
C VAL A 29 -31.53 -3.99 -38.45
N TRP A 30 -31.92 -3.23 -39.47
CA TRP A 30 -31.02 -2.27 -40.11
C TRP A 30 -30.66 -1.12 -39.17
N GLY A 31 -31.62 -0.57 -38.43
CA GLY A 31 -31.38 0.46 -37.41
C GLY A 31 -30.43 -0.03 -36.31
N VAL A 32 -30.62 -1.26 -35.80
CA VAL A 32 -29.72 -1.89 -34.82
C VAL A 32 -28.33 -2.12 -35.41
N SER A 33 -28.23 -2.55 -36.67
CA SER A 33 -26.95 -2.76 -37.35
C SER A 33 -26.19 -1.46 -37.62
N LEU A 34 -26.89 -0.38 -37.98
CA LEU A 34 -26.30 0.94 -38.16
C LEU A 34 -25.83 1.50 -36.82
N TYR A 35 -26.66 1.36 -35.78
CA TYR A 35 -26.33 1.78 -34.43
C TYR A 35 -25.11 1.01 -33.87
N SER A 36 -25.04 -0.31 -34.10
CA SER A 36 -23.88 -1.11 -33.66
C SER A 36 -22.60 -0.75 -34.41
N ALA A 37 -22.68 -0.52 -35.72
CA ALA A 37 -21.53 -0.08 -36.52
C ALA A 37 -21.04 1.30 -36.08
N GLN A 38 -21.94 2.26 -35.86
CA GLN A 38 -21.61 3.59 -35.36
C GLN A 38 -20.93 3.50 -33.99
N ARG A 39 -21.50 2.69 -33.08
CA ARG A 39 -20.93 2.48 -31.74
C ARG A 39 -19.51 1.90 -31.79
N LEU A 40 -19.21 0.97 -32.70
CA LEU A 40 -17.87 0.42 -32.88
C LEU A 40 -16.87 1.48 -33.37
N HIS A 41 -17.30 2.33 -34.30
CA HIS A 41 -16.47 3.45 -34.78
C HIS A 41 -16.20 4.48 -33.68
N ASP A 42 -17.23 4.88 -32.93
CA ASP A 42 -17.11 5.85 -31.84
C ASP A 42 -16.21 5.30 -30.71
N ALA A 43 -16.37 4.02 -30.36
CA ALA A 43 -15.54 3.35 -29.36
C ALA A 43 -14.06 3.27 -29.81
N LYS A 44 -13.81 2.87 -31.06
CA LYS A 44 -12.46 2.85 -31.62
C LYS A 44 -11.82 4.24 -31.54
N ALA A 45 -12.50 5.26 -32.07
CA ALA A 45 -12.01 6.64 -32.08
C ALA A 45 -11.71 7.15 -30.65
N PHE A 46 -12.55 6.79 -29.67
CA PHE A 46 -12.29 7.09 -28.28
C PHE A 46 -10.98 6.45 -27.79
N PHE A 47 -10.79 5.14 -27.96
CA PHE A 47 -9.59 4.45 -27.46
C PHE A 47 -8.32 4.87 -28.19
N GLU A 48 -8.38 5.14 -29.49
CA GLU A 48 -7.27 5.74 -30.24
C GLU A 48 -6.85 7.07 -29.63
N HIS A 49 -7.83 7.94 -29.34
CA HIS A 49 -7.57 9.23 -28.71
C HIS A 49 -7.03 9.09 -27.28
N ALA A 50 -7.62 8.20 -26.48
CA ALA A 50 -7.22 7.98 -25.10
C ALA A 50 -5.77 7.47 -25.01
N LEU A 51 -5.38 6.57 -25.91
CA LEU A 51 -4.04 6.00 -25.99
C LEU A 51 -3.04 6.89 -26.75
N ALA A 52 -3.47 7.99 -27.38
CA ALA A 52 -2.59 8.86 -28.17
C ALA A 52 -1.38 9.42 -27.39
N LYS A 53 -1.53 9.59 -26.08
CA LYS A 53 -0.47 10.09 -25.18
C LYS A 53 0.27 8.98 -24.43
N THR A 54 -0.14 7.74 -24.65
CA THR A 54 0.57 6.57 -24.11
C THR A 54 1.73 6.24 -25.05
N GLY A 55 2.83 5.72 -24.48
CA GLY A 55 3.95 5.24 -25.29
C GLY A 55 3.57 4.01 -26.11
N ILE A 56 4.58 3.29 -26.60
CA ILE A 56 4.34 2.02 -27.29
C ILE A 56 3.85 0.98 -26.26
N VAL A 57 2.73 0.32 -26.57
CA VAL A 57 2.14 -0.75 -25.75
C VAL A 57 2.05 -2.01 -26.59
N THR A 58 2.61 -3.11 -26.10
CA THR A 58 2.49 -4.43 -26.73
C THR A 58 1.44 -5.26 -25.99
N VAL A 59 0.53 -5.87 -26.74
CA VAL A 59 -0.52 -6.77 -26.24
C VAL A 59 -0.66 -7.99 -27.12
N GLU A 60 -1.19 -9.08 -26.57
CA GLU A 60 -1.48 -10.31 -27.30
C GLU A 60 -2.98 -10.63 -27.20
N TRP A 61 -3.65 -10.66 -28.35
CA TRP A 61 -5.08 -10.93 -28.46
C TRP A 61 -5.29 -12.17 -29.31
N ASN A 62 -6.01 -13.17 -28.77
CA ASN A 62 -6.20 -14.48 -29.41
C ASN A 62 -4.88 -15.12 -29.92
N GLY A 63 -3.82 -15.06 -29.10
CA GLY A 63 -2.51 -15.64 -29.43
C GLY A 63 -1.70 -14.88 -30.49
N THR A 64 -2.18 -13.72 -30.94
CA THR A 64 -1.48 -12.86 -31.92
C THR A 64 -0.96 -11.62 -31.23
N ALA A 65 0.32 -11.31 -31.41
CA ALA A 65 0.95 -10.10 -30.85
C ALA A 65 0.63 -8.86 -31.70
N TYR A 66 0.27 -7.78 -31.03
CA TYR A 66 -0.01 -6.47 -31.60
C TYR A 66 0.82 -5.39 -30.91
N ARG A 67 1.21 -4.38 -31.67
CA ARG A 67 1.85 -3.16 -31.17
C ARG A 67 0.87 -2.00 -31.30
N VAL A 68 0.58 -1.32 -30.21
CA VAL A 68 -0.21 -0.08 -30.18
C VAL A 68 0.75 1.08 -29.97
N ASP A 69 0.79 2.01 -30.91
CA ASP A 69 1.70 3.17 -30.90
C ASP A 69 0.88 4.45 -31.05
N GLY A 70 0.76 5.22 -29.97
CA GLY A 70 -0.07 6.43 -29.96
C GLY A 70 -1.54 6.17 -30.33
N GLY A 71 -2.09 5.03 -29.91
CA GLY A 71 -3.45 4.60 -30.24
C GLY A 71 -3.61 3.96 -31.62
N ILE A 72 -2.55 3.80 -32.40
CA ILE A 72 -2.61 3.14 -33.72
C ILE A 72 -2.17 1.67 -33.59
N VAL A 73 -2.95 0.75 -34.14
CA VAL A 73 -2.71 -0.71 -34.02
C VAL A 73 -1.89 -1.24 -35.19
N TYR A 74 -0.84 -2.01 -34.87
CA TYR A 74 0.00 -2.70 -35.84
C TYR A 74 0.09 -4.20 -35.54
N ARG A 75 0.11 -5.01 -36.61
CA ARG A 75 0.45 -6.44 -36.58
C ARG A 75 1.60 -6.67 -37.56
N GLU A 76 2.75 -7.15 -37.09
CA GLU A 76 3.91 -7.41 -37.95
C GLU A 76 4.27 -6.23 -38.89
N GLN A 77 4.13 -4.99 -38.40
CA GLN A 77 4.29 -3.71 -39.13
C GLN A 77 3.13 -3.29 -40.04
N GLU A 78 2.13 -4.14 -40.27
CA GLU A 78 0.91 -3.81 -40.99
C GLU A 78 -0.05 -3.01 -40.09
N LEU A 79 -0.61 -1.91 -40.62
CA LEU A 79 -1.64 -1.11 -39.95
C LEU A 79 -2.98 -1.85 -39.93
N ILE A 80 -3.56 -1.99 -38.74
CA ILE A 80 -4.90 -2.56 -38.56
C ILE A 80 -5.89 -1.44 -38.22
N ASP A 81 -6.68 -1.02 -39.21
CA ASP A 81 -7.61 0.12 -39.09
C ASP A 81 -9.09 -0.29 -39.00
N ALA A 82 -9.43 -1.52 -39.37
CA ALA A 82 -10.82 -2.00 -39.32
C ALA A 82 -11.34 -2.05 -37.87
N PRO A 83 -12.48 -1.41 -37.51
CA PRO A 83 -12.95 -1.35 -36.13
C PRO A 83 -13.12 -2.71 -35.45
N GLY A 84 -13.61 -3.72 -36.17
CA GLY A 84 -13.80 -5.06 -35.61
C GLY A 84 -12.51 -5.78 -35.21
N SER A 85 -11.35 -5.37 -35.76
CA SER A 85 -10.05 -5.98 -35.46
C SER A 85 -9.20 -5.07 -34.56
N ALA A 86 -9.28 -3.75 -34.75
CA ALA A 86 -8.51 -2.79 -33.96
C ALA A 86 -9.07 -2.60 -32.55
N LEU A 87 -10.40 -2.55 -32.39
CA LEU A 87 -11.04 -2.20 -31.12
C LEU A 87 -10.67 -3.16 -29.97
N PRO A 88 -10.73 -4.51 -30.11
CA PRO A 88 -10.38 -5.41 -29.00
C PRO A 88 -8.92 -5.26 -28.56
N VAL A 89 -8.02 -4.96 -29.50
CA VAL A 89 -6.60 -4.71 -29.23
C VAL A 89 -6.41 -3.40 -28.47
N LEU A 90 -7.13 -2.35 -28.86
CA LEU A 90 -7.13 -1.05 -28.18
C LEU A 90 -7.72 -1.14 -26.77
N GLU A 91 -8.82 -1.88 -26.58
CA GLU A 91 -9.43 -2.14 -25.27
C GLU A 91 -8.46 -2.88 -24.33
N LEU A 92 -7.75 -3.88 -24.85
CA LEU A 92 -6.73 -4.62 -24.10
C LEU A 92 -5.53 -3.73 -23.74
N ALA A 93 -5.07 -2.90 -24.68
CA ALA A 93 -3.98 -1.94 -24.44
C ALA A 93 -4.39 -0.89 -23.39
N TYR A 94 -5.61 -0.36 -23.47
CA TYR A 94 -6.18 0.54 -22.45
C TYR A 94 -6.14 -0.12 -21.07
N LYS A 95 -6.63 -1.37 -20.99
CA LYS A 95 -6.67 -2.13 -19.73
C LYS A 95 -5.27 -2.37 -19.17
N LYS A 96 -4.30 -2.69 -20.04
CA LYS A 96 -2.88 -2.89 -19.67
C LYS A 96 -2.28 -1.61 -19.08
N VAL A 97 -2.43 -0.49 -19.78
CA VAL A 97 -1.93 0.82 -19.29
C VAL A 97 -2.63 1.23 -18.00
N SER A 98 -3.94 1.01 -17.87
CA SER A 98 -4.69 1.29 -16.64
C SER A 98 -4.21 0.43 -15.45
N ALA A 99 -3.93 -0.85 -15.68
CA ALA A 99 -3.37 -1.76 -14.66
C ALA A 99 -1.94 -1.38 -14.25
N ASP A 100 -1.19 -0.74 -15.14
CA ASP A 100 0.16 -0.24 -14.87
C ASP A 100 0.12 1.11 -14.14
N TYR A 101 -0.59 2.11 -14.66
CA TYR A 101 -0.51 3.50 -14.18
C TYR A 101 -1.48 3.84 -13.04
N SER A 102 -2.63 3.16 -12.98
CA SER A 102 -3.71 3.44 -12.03
C SER A 102 -4.28 2.14 -11.46
N PRO A 103 -3.47 1.25 -10.87
CA PRO A 103 -4.01 0.00 -10.35
C PRO A 103 -4.90 0.24 -9.12
N ILE A 104 -5.92 -0.61 -8.96
CA ILE A 104 -6.88 -0.57 -7.84
C ILE A 104 -6.53 -1.70 -6.88
N LEU A 105 -6.54 -1.42 -5.57
CA LEU A 105 -6.22 -2.39 -4.52
C LEU A 105 -4.88 -3.10 -4.79
N ALA A 106 -3.87 -2.33 -5.15
CA ALA A 106 -2.58 -2.87 -5.57
C ALA A 106 -1.46 -2.51 -4.60
N ILE A 107 -0.42 -3.34 -4.65
CA ILE A 107 0.77 -3.25 -3.82
C ILE A 107 2.02 -3.28 -4.71
N PRO A 108 2.19 -2.27 -5.59
CA PRO A 108 3.32 -2.22 -6.51
C PRO A 108 4.64 -2.20 -5.73
N GLY A 109 5.61 -2.94 -6.26
CA GLY A 109 6.97 -3.02 -5.73
C GLY A 109 7.16 -3.94 -4.51
N GLU A 110 6.08 -4.52 -3.99
CA GLU A 110 6.18 -5.50 -2.89
C GLU A 110 6.73 -6.85 -3.36
N ASP A 111 7.45 -7.54 -2.49
CA ASP A 111 7.86 -8.92 -2.71
C ASP A 111 6.72 -9.86 -2.30
N THR A 112 5.94 -10.31 -3.29
CA THR A 112 4.76 -11.15 -3.05
C THR A 112 5.12 -12.51 -2.47
N ALA A 113 6.33 -13.04 -2.71
CA ALA A 113 6.79 -14.28 -2.10
C ALA A 113 7.07 -14.09 -0.59
N LYS A 114 7.79 -13.03 -0.22
CA LYS A 114 8.01 -12.69 1.19
C LYS A 114 6.70 -12.34 1.91
N LEU A 115 5.78 -11.67 1.23
CA LEU A 115 4.47 -11.36 1.80
C LEU A 115 3.66 -12.63 2.10
N ARG A 116 3.71 -13.66 1.25
CA ARG A 116 3.08 -14.97 1.58
C ARG A 116 3.64 -15.58 2.86
N ILE A 117 4.97 -15.60 2.99
CA ILE A 117 5.65 -16.12 4.19
C ILE A 117 5.22 -15.32 5.43
N ALA A 118 5.13 -13.98 5.31
CA ALA A 118 4.65 -13.12 6.38
C ALA A 118 3.18 -13.40 6.77
N ILE A 119 2.30 -13.68 5.78
CA ILE A 119 0.90 -14.02 6.01
C ILE A 119 0.76 -15.39 6.69
N GLU A 120 1.55 -16.38 6.27
CA GLU A 120 1.59 -17.70 6.91
C GLU A 120 2.03 -17.59 8.37
N LYS A 121 3.04 -16.76 8.63
CA LYS A 121 3.47 -16.45 10.00
C LYS A 121 2.37 -15.78 10.80
N LEU A 122 1.66 -14.81 10.22
CA LEU A 122 0.53 -14.14 10.87
C LEU A 122 -0.60 -15.13 11.22
N ALA A 123 -0.88 -16.09 10.34
CA ALA A 123 -1.86 -17.15 10.59
C ALA A 123 -1.41 -18.10 11.71
N GLN A 124 -0.12 -18.45 11.76
CA GLN A 124 0.43 -19.23 12.86
C GLN A 124 0.28 -18.50 14.20
N THR A 125 0.69 -17.22 14.25
CA THR A 125 0.55 -16.39 15.45
C THR A 125 -0.91 -16.27 15.89
N GLN A 126 -1.85 -16.12 14.94
CA GLN A 126 -3.29 -16.10 15.25
C GLN A 126 -3.74 -17.37 15.99
N ASN A 127 -3.32 -18.54 15.51
CA ASN A 127 -3.67 -19.82 16.13
C ASN A 127 -3.08 -19.95 17.54
N GLU A 128 -1.83 -19.54 17.74
CA GLU A 128 -1.17 -19.55 19.05
C GLU A 128 -1.88 -18.63 20.05
N ILE A 129 -2.25 -17.42 19.62
CA ILE A 129 -3.03 -16.49 20.42
C ILE A 129 -4.39 -17.14 20.77
N ALA A 130 -5.09 -17.74 19.81
CA ALA A 130 -6.40 -18.35 20.02
C ALA A 130 -6.34 -19.48 21.07
N VAL A 131 -5.32 -20.33 21.02
CA VAL A 131 -5.09 -21.42 21.99
C VAL A 131 -4.84 -20.88 23.39
N SER A 132 -4.21 -19.71 23.52
CA SER A 132 -3.92 -19.09 24.81
C SER A 132 -5.10 -18.35 25.45
N GLN A 133 -6.21 -18.17 24.73
CA GLN A 133 -7.34 -17.41 25.25
C GLN A 133 -8.04 -18.15 26.39
N ALA A 134 -8.40 -17.41 27.44
CA ALA A 134 -9.02 -17.98 28.64
C ALA A 134 -10.42 -18.59 28.40
N THR A 135 -11.12 -18.20 27.33
CA THR A 135 -12.48 -18.68 27.03
C THR A 135 -12.63 -19.13 25.58
N PRO A 136 -13.49 -20.13 25.29
CA PRO A 136 -13.78 -20.55 23.91
C PRO A 136 -14.45 -19.46 23.05
N SER A 137 -15.10 -18.47 23.66
CA SER A 137 -15.63 -17.32 22.91
C SER A 137 -14.53 -16.37 22.48
N SER A 138 -13.56 -16.07 23.37
CA SER A 138 -12.40 -15.25 23.04
C SER A 138 -11.51 -15.93 22.01
N ALA A 139 -11.28 -17.24 22.14
CA ALA A 139 -10.53 -18.03 21.15
C ALA A 139 -11.15 -17.92 19.74
N ARG A 140 -12.48 -18.10 19.63
CA ARG A 140 -13.20 -17.94 18.35
C ARG A 140 -13.19 -16.51 17.81
N ALA A 141 -13.19 -15.51 18.70
CA ALA A 141 -13.07 -14.11 18.25
C ALA A 141 -11.70 -13.84 17.62
N VAL A 142 -10.63 -14.45 18.14
CA VAL A 142 -9.26 -14.30 17.61
C VAL A 142 -9.14 -14.81 16.17
N ASP A 143 -9.94 -15.78 15.74
CA ASP A 143 -9.99 -16.24 14.34
C ASP A 143 -10.31 -15.08 13.35
N ASP A 144 -10.97 -14.02 13.83
CA ASP A 144 -11.31 -12.82 13.06
C ASP A 144 -10.36 -11.64 13.31
N LEU A 145 -9.30 -11.81 14.11
CA LEU A 145 -8.36 -10.74 14.49
C LEU A 145 -7.57 -10.19 13.30
N PHE A 146 -7.09 -11.08 12.43
CA PHE A 146 -6.27 -10.72 11.28
C PHE A 146 -6.97 -11.06 9.95
N PRO A 147 -6.87 -10.20 8.92
CA PRO A 147 -7.56 -10.42 7.64
C PRO A 147 -6.77 -11.34 6.70
N ILE A 148 -6.33 -12.51 7.18
CA ILE A 148 -5.48 -13.46 6.42
C ILE A 148 -6.05 -13.80 5.03
N PRO A 149 -7.36 -14.13 4.86
CA PRO A 149 -7.90 -14.42 3.53
C PRO A 149 -7.85 -13.23 2.57
N PHE A 150 -8.01 -12.01 3.09
CA PHE A 150 -7.86 -10.81 2.27
C PHE A 150 -6.40 -10.63 1.84
N LEU A 151 -5.44 -10.74 2.76
CA LEU A 151 -4.02 -10.57 2.45
C LEU A 151 -3.54 -11.62 1.42
N SER A 152 -3.97 -12.87 1.54
CA SER A 152 -3.66 -13.91 0.55
C SER A 152 -4.26 -13.61 -0.83
N ALA A 153 -5.50 -13.10 -0.88
CA ALA A 153 -6.15 -12.73 -2.13
C ALA A 153 -5.52 -11.47 -2.75
N LEU A 154 -5.06 -10.52 -1.94
CA LEU A 154 -4.32 -9.32 -2.36
C LEU A 154 -3.02 -9.71 -3.06
N VAL A 155 -2.26 -10.65 -2.49
CA VAL A 155 -1.05 -11.20 -3.14
C VAL A 155 -1.37 -11.80 -4.50
N GLY A 156 -2.43 -12.62 -4.59
CA GLY A 156 -2.85 -13.22 -5.86
C GLY A 156 -3.26 -12.18 -6.90
N ALA A 157 -3.90 -11.10 -6.48
CA ALA A 157 -4.27 -10.00 -7.36
C ALA A 157 -3.04 -9.23 -7.89
N GLU A 158 -2.04 -8.98 -7.05
CA GLU A 158 -0.79 -8.33 -7.48
C GLU A 158 0.02 -9.21 -8.44
N ASP A 159 0.15 -10.51 -8.19
CA ASP A 159 0.84 -11.43 -9.11
C ASP A 159 0.15 -11.51 -10.47
N ALA A 160 -1.19 -11.57 -10.48
CA ALA A 160 -1.98 -11.56 -11.72
C ALA A 160 -1.82 -10.22 -12.47
N ARG A 161 -1.76 -9.10 -11.74
CA ARG A 161 -1.51 -7.77 -12.30
C ARG A 161 -0.15 -7.70 -12.99
N ARG A 162 0.92 -8.12 -12.30
CA ARG A 162 2.28 -8.13 -12.85
C ARG A 162 2.37 -9.03 -14.09
N SER A 163 1.81 -10.23 -14.01
CA SER A 163 1.76 -11.16 -15.14
C SER A 163 1.07 -10.54 -16.37
N PHE A 164 -0.04 -9.82 -16.15
CA PHE A 164 -0.74 -9.13 -17.24
C PHE A 164 0.05 -7.93 -17.81
N ILE A 165 0.70 -7.13 -16.97
CA ILE A 165 1.56 -6.02 -17.43
C ILE A 165 2.75 -6.55 -18.24
N GLU A 166 3.35 -7.65 -17.81
CA GLU A 166 4.46 -8.27 -18.54
C GLU A 166 3.97 -8.88 -19.86
N SER A 167 2.97 -9.77 -19.82
CA SER A 167 2.54 -10.54 -20.99
C SER A 167 1.70 -9.75 -21.98
N GLY A 168 0.85 -8.83 -21.49
CA GLY A 168 -0.17 -8.15 -22.27
C GLY A 168 -1.24 -9.06 -22.88
N LYS A 169 -1.40 -10.29 -22.38
CA LYS A 169 -2.37 -11.28 -22.90
C LYS A 169 -3.79 -11.01 -22.41
N ASP A 170 -4.77 -11.24 -23.28
CA ASP A 170 -6.20 -11.23 -22.95
C ASP A 170 -6.59 -12.24 -21.84
N THR A 171 -5.98 -13.42 -21.86
CA THR A 171 -6.18 -14.45 -20.82
C THR A 171 -5.65 -14.01 -19.45
N ASP A 172 -4.48 -13.38 -19.39
CA ASP A 172 -3.94 -12.83 -18.15
C ASP A 172 -4.72 -11.59 -17.67
N ALA A 173 -5.23 -10.79 -18.60
CA ALA A 173 -6.15 -9.69 -18.28
C ALA A 173 -7.41 -10.20 -17.58
N SER A 174 -7.96 -11.33 -18.05
CA SER A 174 -9.15 -11.96 -17.45
C SER A 174 -8.84 -12.52 -16.06
N ARG A 175 -7.69 -13.19 -15.90
CA ARG A 175 -7.21 -13.67 -14.58
C ARG A 175 -7.03 -12.52 -13.59
N TYR A 176 -6.49 -11.39 -14.04
CA TYR A 176 -6.34 -10.21 -13.19
C TYR A 176 -7.69 -9.66 -12.71
N ASP A 177 -8.70 -9.56 -13.59
CA ASP A 177 -10.05 -9.11 -13.20
C ASP A 177 -10.68 -10.05 -12.15
N ASP A 178 -10.57 -11.35 -12.34
CA ASP A 178 -11.10 -12.35 -11.42
C ASP A 178 -10.39 -12.33 -10.06
N ALA A 179 -9.05 -12.19 -10.07
CA ALA A 179 -8.25 -12.07 -8.86
C ALA A 179 -8.59 -10.78 -8.08
N LEU A 180 -8.77 -9.65 -8.78
CA LEU A 180 -9.15 -8.38 -8.16
C LEU A 180 -10.55 -8.45 -7.52
N ARG A 181 -11.53 -9.06 -8.21
CA ARG A 181 -12.88 -9.27 -7.64
C ARG A 181 -12.83 -10.18 -6.41
N SER A 182 -12.02 -11.23 -6.47
CA SER A 182 -11.82 -12.16 -5.34
C SER A 182 -11.20 -11.46 -4.14
N ALA A 183 -10.19 -10.60 -4.36
CA ALA A 183 -9.57 -9.79 -3.31
C ALA A 183 -10.57 -8.84 -2.64
N LEU A 184 -11.44 -8.17 -3.42
CA LEU A 184 -12.49 -7.30 -2.86
C LEU A 184 -13.56 -8.06 -2.07
N ALA A 185 -13.92 -9.28 -2.48
CA ALA A 185 -14.84 -10.12 -1.73
C ALA A 185 -14.21 -10.59 -0.41
N ALA A 186 -12.94 -10.98 -0.44
CA ALA A 186 -12.17 -11.37 0.75
C ALA A 186 -11.98 -10.18 1.71
N TYR A 187 -11.76 -8.98 1.18
CA TYR A 187 -11.69 -7.72 1.94
C TYR A 187 -12.99 -7.48 2.70
N GLU A 188 -14.13 -7.48 2.01
CA GLU A 188 -15.45 -7.24 2.62
C GLU A 188 -15.77 -8.24 3.73
N SER A 189 -15.52 -9.52 3.46
CA SER A 189 -15.75 -10.60 4.41
C SER A 189 -14.88 -10.45 5.65
N SER A 190 -13.58 -10.17 5.46
CA SER A 190 -12.62 -10.01 6.57
C SER A 190 -12.93 -8.76 7.40
N LEU A 191 -13.28 -7.63 6.75
CA LEU A 191 -13.66 -6.40 7.42
C LEU A 191 -14.94 -6.59 8.26
N SER A 192 -15.93 -7.27 7.71
CA SER A 192 -17.20 -7.55 8.40
C SER A 192 -17.01 -8.48 9.61
N ARG A 193 -16.16 -9.50 9.46
CA ARG A 193 -15.79 -10.40 10.56
C ARG A 193 -15.05 -9.68 11.67
N PHE A 194 -13.99 -8.95 11.32
CA PHE A 194 -13.23 -8.13 12.27
C PHE A 194 -14.15 -7.16 13.04
N ARG A 195 -15.02 -6.43 12.33
CA ARG A 195 -15.97 -5.50 12.96
C ARG A 195 -16.91 -6.19 13.95
N ARG A 196 -17.47 -7.34 13.58
CA ARG A 196 -18.38 -8.09 14.47
C ARG A 196 -17.66 -8.55 15.73
N SER A 197 -16.45 -9.11 15.59
CA SER A 197 -15.65 -9.61 16.71
C SER A 197 -15.11 -8.48 17.60
N LEU A 198 -14.71 -7.35 17.03
CA LEU A 198 -14.39 -6.13 17.77
C LEU A 198 -15.57 -5.65 18.64
N VAL A 199 -16.76 -5.54 18.05
CA VAL A 199 -17.95 -5.00 18.75
C VAL A 199 -18.39 -5.90 19.90
N SER A 200 -18.30 -7.23 19.73
CA SER A 200 -18.68 -8.21 20.75
C SER A 200 -17.62 -8.40 21.84
N THR A 201 -16.34 -8.19 21.52
CA THR A 201 -15.22 -8.49 22.42
C THR A 201 -14.76 -7.27 23.23
N VAL A 202 -14.77 -6.08 22.64
CA VAL A 202 -14.30 -4.85 23.29
C VAL A 202 -15.45 -4.13 23.98
N SER A 203 -15.29 -3.79 25.26
CA SER A 203 -16.31 -3.05 26.02
C SER A 203 -16.52 -1.63 25.49
N ASP A 204 -17.74 -1.11 25.60
CA ASP A 204 -18.02 0.31 25.34
C ASP A 204 -17.37 1.24 26.37
N THR A 205 -16.97 0.70 27.53
CA THR A 205 -16.25 1.42 28.61
C THR A 205 -14.73 1.32 28.51
N SER A 206 -14.19 0.75 27.42
CA SER A 206 -12.75 0.68 27.22
C SER A 206 -12.11 2.07 27.25
N THR A 207 -10.98 2.19 27.96
CA THR A 207 -10.29 3.46 28.15
C THR A 207 -9.68 3.94 26.84
N VAL A 208 -9.92 5.21 26.50
CA VAL A 208 -9.29 5.88 25.36
C VAL A 208 -7.79 5.92 25.57
N TYR A 209 -7.01 5.61 24.53
CA TYR A 209 -5.56 5.79 24.55
C TYR A 209 -5.09 6.65 23.39
N ALA A 210 -3.90 7.25 23.53
CA ALA A 210 -3.25 8.01 22.49
C ALA A 210 -2.11 7.18 21.88
N ALA A 211 -2.22 6.90 20.59
CA ALA A 211 -1.10 6.55 19.75
C ALA A 211 -0.35 7.83 19.35
N SER A 212 0.83 7.68 18.75
CA SER A 212 1.66 8.81 18.31
C SER A 212 0.93 9.66 17.27
N ASP A 213 0.18 9.02 16.37
CA ASP A 213 -0.55 9.67 15.27
C ASP A 213 -2.06 9.85 15.52
N ALA A 214 -2.64 9.19 16.53
CA ALA A 214 -4.10 9.13 16.67
C ALA A 214 -4.62 9.00 18.11
N ILE A 215 -5.85 9.47 18.34
CA ILE A 215 -6.66 9.15 19.53
C ILE A 215 -7.55 7.94 19.25
N VAL A 216 -7.44 6.90 20.08
CA VAL A 216 -8.07 5.60 19.86
C VAL A 216 -9.14 5.31 20.91
N SER A 217 -10.37 5.11 20.43
CA SER A 217 -11.52 4.62 21.17
C SER A 217 -12.25 3.55 20.35
N LYS A 218 -13.13 2.77 20.99
CA LYS A 218 -13.90 1.74 20.28
C LYS A 218 -14.72 2.39 19.14
N GLN A 219 -15.30 3.55 19.40
CA GLN A 219 -16.09 4.30 18.44
C GLN A 219 -15.24 4.81 17.26
N THR A 220 -14.01 5.27 17.50
CA THR A 220 -13.13 5.71 16.40
C THR A 220 -12.70 4.53 15.54
N ILE A 221 -12.40 3.36 16.12
CA ILE A 221 -12.13 2.14 15.35
C ILE A 221 -13.35 1.72 14.52
N VAL A 222 -14.55 1.66 15.10
CA VAL A 222 -15.78 1.31 14.37
C VAL A 222 -16.08 2.30 13.24
N SER A 223 -15.81 3.59 13.46
CA SER A 223 -15.90 4.61 12.42
C SER A 223 -14.89 4.35 11.30
N ALA A 224 -13.61 4.12 11.63
CA ALA A 224 -12.57 3.78 10.66
C ALA A 224 -12.94 2.56 9.81
N LEU A 225 -13.46 1.50 10.42
CA LEU A 225 -13.94 0.31 9.69
C LEU A 225 -15.10 0.63 8.73
N SER A 226 -15.97 1.57 9.09
CA SER A 226 -17.06 2.03 8.21
C SER A 226 -16.51 2.83 7.02
N GLN A 227 -15.52 3.71 7.26
CA GLN A 227 -14.83 4.46 6.20
C GLN A 227 -14.08 3.54 5.23
N LEU A 228 -13.45 2.47 5.74
CA LEU A 228 -12.83 1.42 4.93
C LEU A 228 -13.85 0.64 4.09
N HIS A 229 -15.06 0.42 4.61
CA HIS A 229 -16.15 -0.17 3.84
C HIS A 229 -16.63 0.76 2.72
N ASP A 230 -16.76 2.06 2.98
CA ASP A 230 -17.11 3.04 1.94
C ASP A 230 -16.06 3.08 0.83
N ALA A 231 -14.77 3.02 1.18
CA ALA A 231 -13.66 2.96 0.23
C ALA A 231 -13.73 1.68 -0.64
N LEU A 232 -14.05 0.53 -0.04
CA LEU A 232 -14.32 -0.71 -0.76
C LEU A 232 -15.46 -0.54 -1.79
N LEU A 233 -16.57 0.11 -1.40
CA LEU A 233 -17.69 0.35 -2.32
C LEU A 233 -17.29 1.26 -3.48
N ALA A 234 -16.49 2.29 -3.21
CA ALA A 234 -15.92 3.16 -4.25
C ALA A 234 -15.01 2.39 -5.21
N ALA A 235 -14.13 1.53 -4.69
CA ALA A 235 -13.25 0.67 -5.51
C ALA A 235 -14.06 -0.30 -6.40
N ARG A 236 -15.13 -0.90 -5.87
CA ARG A 236 -16.06 -1.74 -6.66
C ARG A 236 -16.73 -0.96 -7.78
N SER A 237 -17.19 0.25 -7.48
CA SER A 237 -17.78 1.14 -8.48
C SER A 237 -16.78 1.48 -9.59
N HIS A 238 -15.54 1.78 -9.22
CA HIS A 238 -14.45 2.07 -10.17
C HIS A 238 -14.18 0.87 -11.08
N ILE A 239 -14.02 -0.34 -10.53
CA ILE A 239 -13.80 -1.56 -11.33
C ILE A 239 -14.96 -1.84 -12.28
N ARG A 240 -16.20 -1.62 -11.83
CA ARG A 240 -17.37 -1.74 -12.70
C ARG A 240 -17.31 -0.74 -13.85
N SER A 241 -16.97 0.53 -13.56
CA SER A 241 -16.78 1.56 -14.60
C SER A 241 -15.71 1.16 -15.62
N ARG A 242 -14.57 0.64 -15.17
CA ARG A 242 -13.52 0.12 -16.07
C ARG A 242 -14.00 -1.07 -16.91
N THR A 243 -14.72 -2.01 -16.29
CA THR A 243 -15.29 -3.16 -16.99
C THR A 243 -16.29 -2.72 -18.07
N ASP A 244 -17.13 -1.74 -17.77
CA ASP A 244 -18.11 -1.20 -18.70
C ASP A 244 -17.42 -0.40 -19.83
N CYS A 245 -16.37 0.36 -19.49
CA CYS A 245 -15.52 1.06 -20.46
C CYS A 245 -14.93 0.10 -21.50
N VAL A 246 -14.23 -0.96 -21.08
CA VAL A 246 -13.62 -1.96 -22.00
C VAL A 246 -14.64 -2.84 -22.72
N ARG A 247 -15.94 -2.67 -22.45
CA ARG A 247 -17.06 -3.27 -23.21
C ARG A 247 -17.68 -2.28 -24.20
N GLY A 248 -16.99 -1.18 -24.47
CA GLY A 248 -17.42 -0.13 -25.40
C GLY A 248 -18.50 0.79 -24.85
N ILE A 249 -18.62 0.98 -23.53
CA ILE A 249 -19.45 2.03 -22.92
C ILE A 249 -18.53 3.22 -22.62
N ILE A 250 -18.27 4.05 -23.63
CA ILE A 250 -17.26 5.12 -23.58
C ILE A 250 -17.49 6.15 -22.46
N HIS A 251 -18.75 6.40 -22.07
CA HIS A 251 -19.07 7.32 -20.97
C HIS A 251 -18.68 6.79 -19.58
N ALA A 252 -18.37 5.50 -19.45
CA ALA A 252 -17.86 4.89 -18.23
C ALA A 252 -16.31 4.93 -18.16
N CYS A 253 -15.63 5.37 -19.22
CA CYS A 253 -14.18 5.46 -19.27
C CYS A 253 -13.67 6.71 -18.55
N ASP A 254 -12.59 6.55 -17.77
CA ASP A 254 -11.87 7.66 -17.16
C ASP A 254 -10.45 7.76 -17.73
N THR A 255 -10.20 8.78 -18.55
CA THR A 255 -8.87 9.02 -19.15
C THR A 255 -7.77 9.34 -18.12
N ALA A 256 -8.14 9.68 -16.87
CA ALA A 256 -7.18 9.82 -15.79
C ALA A 256 -6.45 8.49 -15.49
N ASP A 257 -7.06 7.34 -15.81
CA ASP A 257 -6.45 6.02 -15.63
C ASP A 257 -5.23 5.78 -16.53
N LEU A 258 -5.13 6.51 -17.64
CA LEU A 258 -4.00 6.45 -18.57
C LEU A 258 -2.97 7.54 -18.29
N SER A 259 -3.24 8.42 -17.33
CA SER A 259 -2.29 9.45 -16.94
C SER A 259 -1.20 8.82 -16.09
N TYR A 260 0.04 9.11 -16.45
CA TYR A 260 1.18 8.64 -15.67
C TYR A 260 1.08 9.07 -14.23
N PRO A 261 1.39 8.16 -13.28
CA PRO A 261 1.28 8.48 -11.87
C PRO A 261 2.13 9.70 -11.53
N THR A 262 1.54 10.62 -10.78
CA THR A 262 2.20 11.82 -10.28
C THR A 262 2.21 11.78 -8.76
N ILE A 263 3.34 12.20 -8.18
CA ILE A 263 3.50 12.36 -6.74
C ILE A 263 3.49 13.87 -6.44
N ILE A 264 2.83 14.25 -5.35
CA ILE A 264 2.89 15.63 -4.86
C ILE A 264 4.29 15.85 -4.30
N LEU A 265 5.01 16.83 -4.84
CA LEU A 265 6.34 17.19 -4.36
C LEU A 265 6.24 17.75 -2.93
N PRO A 266 6.83 17.08 -1.92
CA PRO A 266 6.79 17.60 -0.57
C PRO A 266 7.73 18.80 -0.36
N PRO A 267 7.53 19.58 0.70
CA PRO A 267 8.46 20.64 1.07
C PRO A 267 9.83 20.05 1.44
N PRO A 268 10.94 20.70 1.07
CA PRO A 268 12.28 20.24 1.43
C PRO A 268 12.56 20.41 2.93
N VAL A 269 13.34 19.50 3.51
CA VAL A 269 13.73 19.56 4.93
C VAL A 269 15.16 20.04 5.06
N LYS A 270 15.33 21.16 5.75
CA LYS A 270 16.65 21.66 6.12
C LYS A 270 17.14 20.92 7.37
N VAL A 271 18.12 20.03 7.17
CA VAL A 271 18.87 19.39 8.26
C VAL A 271 20.12 20.22 8.53
N GLY A 272 20.12 20.94 9.65
CA GLY A 272 21.27 21.74 10.08
C GLY A 272 22.36 20.91 10.78
N PRO A 273 23.58 21.45 10.96
CA PRO A 273 24.69 20.73 11.59
C PRO A 273 24.38 20.21 13.00
N ALA A 274 23.65 20.98 13.81
CA ALA A 274 23.27 20.56 15.16
C ALA A 274 22.35 19.33 15.15
N ALA A 275 21.32 19.32 14.28
CA ALA A 275 20.42 18.19 14.13
C ALA A 275 21.18 16.94 13.65
N LEU A 276 22.10 17.12 12.69
CA LEU A 276 22.93 16.01 12.20
C LEU A 276 23.87 15.45 13.28
N SER A 277 24.43 16.31 14.14
CA SER A 277 25.25 15.89 15.29
C SER A 277 24.45 15.00 16.25
N THR A 278 23.26 15.46 16.65
CA THR A 278 22.36 14.68 17.53
C THR A 278 21.96 13.36 16.87
N THR A 279 21.67 13.36 15.57
CA THR A 279 21.37 12.15 14.80
C THR A 279 22.52 11.14 14.85
N HIS A 280 23.77 11.56 14.64
CA HIS A 280 24.93 10.65 14.73
C HIS A 280 25.24 10.19 16.16
N GLU A 281 24.93 10.99 17.17
CA GLU A 281 25.03 10.57 18.58
C GLU A 281 24.02 9.47 18.90
N ILE A 282 22.75 9.66 18.52
CA ILE A 282 21.69 8.66 18.68
C ILE A 282 22.02 7.39 17.89
N GLN A 283 22.49 7.54 16.65
CA GLN A 283 22.85 6.41 15.80
C GLN A 283 23.95 5.54 16.43
N ARG A 284 24.99 6.16 17.02
CA ARG A 284 26.05 5.46 17.77
C ARG A 284 25.55 4.80 19.05
N LEU A 285 24.66 5.48 19.78
CA LEU A 285 24.02 4.93 20.97
C LEU A 285 23.21 3.68 20.62
N LEU A 286 22.40 3.73 19.57
CA LEU A 286 21.60 2.60 19.10
C LEU A 286 22.48 1.48 18.54
N ALA A 287 23.51 1.79 17.74
CA ALA A 287 24.47 0.78 17.25
C ALA A 287 25.13 0.01 18.41
N SER A 288 25.50 0.72 19.48
CA SER A 288 26.03 0.12 20.70
C SER A 288 24.99 -0.74 21.42
N ALA A 289 23.75 -0.24 21.52
CA ALA A 289 22.67 -0.94 22.22
C ALA A 289 22.12 -2.16 21.46
N TYR A 290 22.21 -2.19 20.13
CA TYR A 290 21.89 -3.35 19.31
C TYR A 290 23.07 -4.31 19.13
N LYS A 291 24.27 -3.89 19.51
CA LYS A 291 25.53 -4.59 19.19
C LYS A 291 25.69 -4.81 17.68
N ASP A 292 25.21 -3.85 16.88
CA ASP A 292 25.26 -3.92 15.41
C ASP A 292 25.93 -2.66 14.81
N PRO A 293 27.18 -2.78 14.31
CA PRO A 293 27.86 -1.66 13.67
C PRO A 293 27.25 -1.26 12.31
N GLN A 294 26.37 -2.06 11.71
CA GLN A 294 25.67 -1.68 10.48
C GLN A 294 24.70 -0.52 10.74
N VAL A 295 24.15 -0.38 11.95
CA VAL A 295 23.29 0.74 12.33
C VAL A 295 24.03 2.07 12.19
N GLU A 296 25.31 2.12 12.56
CA GLU A 296 26.15 3.33 12.46
C GLU A 296 26.45 3.73 11.01
N ASN A 297 26.56 2.75 10.11
CA ASN A 297 26.91 2.96 8.71
C ASN A 297 25.69 3.07 7.78
N ALA A 298 24.50 2.78 8.28
CA ALA A 298 23.28 2.78 7.49
C ALA A 298 22.89 4.21 7.05
N PRO A 299 22.34 4.36 5.83
CA PRO A 299 22.03 5.67 5.27
C PRO A 299 20.95 6.40 6.07
N LEU A 300 21.14 7.71 6.23
CA LEU A 300 20.16 8.58 6.86
C LEU A 300 19.11 9.03 5.83
N VAL A 301 17.84 8.92 6.17
CA VAL A 301 16.71 9.36 5.34
C VAL A 301 15.94 10.44 6.10
N ALA A 302 15.78 11.61 5.49
CA ALA A 302 14.92 12.68 5.99
C ALA A 302 13.59 12.70 5.22
N LEU A 303 12.49 12.50 5.94
CA LEU A 303 11.15 12.71 5.42
C LEU A 303 10.75 14.18 5.53
N SER A 304 9.88 14.64 4.65
CA SER A 304 9.28 15.99 4.73
C SER A 304 8.38 16.17 5.94
N ASP A 305 7.61 15.14 6.21
CA ASP A 305 6.69 15.00 7.31
C ASP A 305 6.58 13.52 7.67
N SER A 306 6.40 13.23 8.95
CA SER A 306 6.30 11.87 9.49
C SER A 306 5.08 11.81 10.40
N VAL A 307 4.15 10.91 10.06
CA VAL A 307 2.96 10.69 10.89
C VAL A 307 3.33 10.06 12.23
N CYS A 308 4.32 9.17 12.24
CA CYS A 308 4.72 8.43 13.43
C CYS A 308 5.67 9.20 14.36
N ALA A 309 6.43 10.16 13.82
CA ALA A 309 7.33 11.03 14.60
C ALA A 309 6.80 12.46 14.73
N SER A 310 5.49 12.66 14.52
CA SER A 310 4.84 13.94 14.76
C SER A 310 4.95 14.35 16.24
N GLY A 311 5.23 15.62 16.51
CA GLY A 311 5.40 16.13 17.88
C GLY A 311 6.74 15.81 18.55
N VAL A 312 7.66 15.10 17.90
CA VAL A 312 9.03 14.92 18.39
C VAL A 312 9.85 16.20 18.12
N PRO A 313 10.62 16.74 19.08
CA PRO A 313 11.38 18.01 18.91
C PRO A 313 12.40 18.03 17.77
N GLY A 314 12.84 16.87 17.29
CA GLY A 314 13.82 16.70 16.22
C GLY A 314 13.26 16.76 14.79
N LYS A 315 14.14 16.71 13.80
CA LYS A 315 13.75 16.51 12.39
C LYS A 315 13.43 15.03 12.13
N PRO A 316 12.45 14.69 11.28
CA PRO A 316 12.09 13.29 10.99
C PRO A 316 13.18 12.62 10.13
N ILE A 317 14.27 12.24 10.80
CA ILE A 317 15.43 11.56 10.24
C ILE A 317 15.41 10.11 10.73
N PHE A 318 15.60 9.18 9.82
CA PHE A 318 15.51 7.75 10.07
C PHE A 318 16.70 7.03 9.46
N THR A 319 16.95 5.82 9.95
CA THR A 319 17.73 4.81 9.25
C THR A 319 16.97 3.50 9.22
N MET A 320 17.35 2.59 8.33
CA MET A 320 16.78 1.24 8.30
C MET A 320 17.74 0.26 8.95
N TYR A 321 17.22 -0.54 9.87
CA TYR A 321 17.97 -1.54 10.62
C TYR A 321 17.30 -2.91 10.49
N THR A 322 18.09 -3.96 10.29
CA THR A 322 17.59 -5.34 10.31
C THR A 322 17.83 -5.93 11.70
N GLY A 323 16.83 -5.81 12.58
CA GLY A 323 16.90 -6.37 13.93
C GLY A 323 16.41 -7.79 14.01
N VAL A 324 16.71 -8.47 15.12
CA VAL A 324 16.19 -9.81 15.40
C VAL A 324 15.08 -9.71 16.44
N VAL A 325 13.88 -10.20 16.12
CA VAL A 325 12.77 -10.35 17.07
C VAL A 325 12.26 -11.78 16.94
N GLY A 326 12.16 -12.52 18.04
CA GLY A 326 11.76 -13.94 17.95
C GLY A 326 12.65 -14.81 17.10
N GLY A 327 13.95 -14.51 17.07
CA GLY A 327 14.93 -15.22 16.23
C GLY A 327 14.88 -14.85 14.75
N GLU A 328 13.98 -13.96 14.33
CA GLU A 328 13.72 -13.62 12.93
C GLU A 328 14.26 -12.23 12.56
N PRO A 329 14.96 -12.05 11.42
CA PRO A 329 15.44 -10.76 10.96
C PRO A 329 14.30 -9.90 10.39
N LEU A 330 14.09 -8.71 10.97
CA LEU A 330 13.05 -7.75 10.62
C LEU A 330 13.63 -6.38 10.28
N LEU A 331 13.30 -5.88 9.09
CA LEU A 331 13.71 -4.56 8.65
C LEU A 331 12.85 -3.48 9.30
N THR A 332 13.40 -2.65 10.18
CA THR A 332 12.68 -1.68 11.00
C THR A 332 13.26 -0.27 10.84
N PRO A 333 12.42 0.75 10.60
CA PRO A 333 12.86 2.14 10.69
C PRO A 333 13.24 2.50 12.13
N LEU A 334 14.42 3.08 12.31
CA LEU A 334 14.87 3.66 13.58
C LEU A 334 14.78 5.18 13.50
N PRO A 335 14.05 5.85 14.41
CA PRO A 335 14.05 7.30 14.48
C PRO A 335 15.38 7.80 15.07
N LEU A 336 16.04 8.69 14.33
CA LEU A 336 17.32 9.31 14.72
C LEU A 336 17.22 10.84 14.87
N GLY A 337 16.06 11.43 14.58
CA GLY A 337 15.81 12.85 14.81
C GLY A 337 15.86 13.25 16.28
N ASP A 338 15.26 12.41 17.10
CA ASP A 338 15.34 12.35 18.56
C ASP A 338 14.76 10.98 18.97
N ILE A 339 15.05 10.50 20.18
CA ILE A 339 14.43 9.28 20.71
C ILE A 339 13.52 9.60 21.88
N ARG A 340 12.37 8.95 21.89
CA ARG A 340 11.34 9.04 22.93
C ARG A 340 11.58 7.93 23.96
N LEU A 341 11.64 8.31 25.22
CA LEU A 341 11.92 7.41 26.33
C LEU A 341 10.83 7.57 27.39
N PHE A 342 10.32 6.46 27.91
CA PHE A 342 9.41 6.45 29.04
C PHE A 342 10.21 6.24 30.32
N ARG A 343 10.15 7.20 31.25
CA ARG A 343 10.80 7.05 32.57
C ARG A 343 9.91 6.21 33.48
N ILE A 344 10.40 5.07 33.95
CA ILE A 344 9.56 4.04 34.60
C ILE A 344 9.16 4.40 36.06
N GLY A 345 9.69 5.50 36.60
CA GLY A 345 9.62 5.87 38.02
C GLY A 345 8.29 5.59 38.72
N SER A 346 8.33 4.75 39.76
CA SER A 346 7.23 4.35 40.66
C SER A 346 5.90 4.00 39.96
N SER A 347 5.94 3.54 38.70
CA SER A 347 4.73 3.12 38.01
C SER A 347 4.07 1.94 38.74
N SER A 348 2.74 1.97 38.82
CA SER A 348 1.94 0.89 39.43
C SER A 348 1.57 -0.22 38.44
N THR A 349 1.91 -0.10 37.15
CA THR A 349 1.58 -1.13 36.15
C THR A 349 2.53 -2.33 36.27
N PRO A 350 2.02 -3.57 36.38
CA PRO A 350 2.86 -4.77 36.52
C PRO A 350 3.95 -4.90 35.45
N PHE A 351 3.61 -4.58 34.19
CA PHE A 351 4.59 -4.57 33.09
C PHE A 351 5.78 -3.65 33.38
N LEU A 352 5.53 -2.43 33.85
CA LEU A 352 6.57 -1.45 34.18
C LEU A 352 7.35 -1.81 35.46
N GLN A 353 6.69 -2.46 36.42
CA GLN A 353 7.34 -2.98 37.62
C GLN A 353 8.35 -4.08 37.30
N TYR A 354 8.06 -4.93 36.30
CA TYR A 354 9.00 -5.94 35.82
C TYR A 354 10.32 -5.32 35.34
N PHE A 355 10.29 -4.26 34.54
CA PHE A 355 11.52 -3.58 34.10
C PHE A 355 12.24 -2.89 35.25
N THR A 356 11.50 -2.27 36.17
CA THR A 356 12.07 -1.63 37.36
C THR A 356 12.82 -2.64 38.24
N SER A 357 12.29 -3.85 38.43
CA SER A 357 12.94 -4.89 39.24
C SER A 357 14.23 -5.45 38.61
N HIS A 358 14.41 -5.24 37.30
CA HIS A 358 15.62 -5.60 36.56
C HIS A 358 16.58 -4.41 36.35
N GLY A 359 16.39 -3.31 37.10
CA GLY A 359 17.29 -2.17 37.09
C GLY A 359 17.15 -1.26 35.86
N VAL A 360 16.09 -1.41 35.07
CA VAL A 360 15.81 -0.54 33.92
C VAL A 360 15.17 0.76 34.40
N MET A 361 15.71 1.90 33.95
CA MET A 361 15.23 3.23 34.32
C MET A 361 14.37 3.88 33.23
N TYR A 362 14.69 3.59 31.97
CA TYR A 362 14.03 4.14 30.79
C TYR A 362 13.60 3.02 29.84
N LEU A 363 12.36 3.07 29.35
CA LEU A 363 11.95 2.24 28.22
C LEU A 363 12.02 3.05 26.94
N TRP A 364 12.68 2.48 25.93
CA TRP A 364 12.65 3.05 24.61
C TRP A 364 11.26 2.89 23.98
N HIS A 365 10.69 4.01 23.59
CA HIS A 365 9.41 4.07 22.91
C HIS A 365 9.64 4.34 21.43
N SER A 366 9.97 3.29 20.67
CA SER A 366 9.95 3.38 19.21
C SER A 366 8.52 3.67 18.72
N PRO A 367 8.28 4.70 17.90
CA PRO A 367 6.97 4.96 17.31
C PRO A 367 6.65 3.97 16.18
N PHE A 368 7.65 3.23 15.66
CA PHE A 368 7.49 2.23 14.61
C PHE A 368 7.04 0.88 15.16
N THR A 369 5.97 0.89 15.95
CA THR A 369 5.22 -0.32 16.33
C THR A 369 3.76 -0.10 15.97
N HIS A 370 3.08 -1.11 15.43
CA HIS A 370 1.75 -0.97 14.82
C HIS A 370 0.65 -0.50 15.78
N TYR A 371 0.83 -0.67 17.10
CA TYR A 371 -0.07 -0.17 18.14
C TYR A 371 0.36 1.20 18.74
N LYS A 372 1.56 1.70 18.38
CA LYS A 372 2.08 3.02 18.80
C LYS A 372 1.96 4.06 17.70
N CYS A 373 2.00 3.65 16.43
CA CYS A 373 1.65 4.47 15.29
C CYS A 373 0.76 3.62 14.37
N LEU A 374 -0.51 3.99 14.24
CA LEU A 374 -1.47 3.20 13.47
C LEU A 374 -1.16 3.28 11.97
N ARG A 375 -0.60 4.40 11.52
CA ARG A 375 -0.23 4.66 10.13
C ARG A 375 1.25 4.39 9.83
N ILE A 376 1.86 3.44 10.54
CA ILE A 376 3.28 3.05 10.41
C ILE A 376 3.71 2.75 8.97
N GLN A 377 2.80 2.19 8.16
CA GLN A 377 3.08 1.86 6.78
C GLN A 377 3.41 3.10 5.94
N SER A 378 2.72 4.23 6.17
CA SER A 378 2.97 5.49 5.45
C SER A 378 4.45 5.90 5.52
N ASP A 379 5.01 5.99 6.71
CA ASP A 379 6.40 6.43 6.89
C ASP A 379 7.40 5.35 6.45
N THR A 380 7.10 4.08 6.74
CA THR A 380 7.96 2.95 6.32
C THR A 380 8.10 2.89 4.81
N SER A 381 7.00 3.03 4.07
CA SER A 381 7.00 3.01 2.61
C SER A 381 7.78 4.16 2.00
N LYS A 382 7.66 5.38 2.55
CA LYS A 382 8.45 6.53 2.09
C LYS A 382 9.95 6.30 2.29
N ILE A 383 10.34 5.79 3.46
CA ILE A 383 11.76 5.54 3.77
C ILE A 383 12.34 4.50 2.81
N ILE A 384 11.65 3.38 2.61
CA ILE A 384 12.06 2.31 1.69
C ILE A 384 12.14 2.84 0.26
N ALA A 385 11.14 3.61 -0.19
CA ALA A 385 11.12 4.15 -1.55
C ALA A 385 12.27 5.15 -1.80
N VAL A 386 12.63 5.99 -0.82
CA VAL A 386 13.81 6.89 -0.91
C VAL A 386 15.10 6.08 -1.06
N ILE A 387 15.27 5.02 -0.27
CA ILE A 387 16.44 4.14 -0.36
C ILE A 387 16.47 3.42 -1.72
N ALA A 388 15.32 2.97 -2.22
CA ALA A 388 15.21 2.29 -3.50
C ALA A 388 15.50 3.22 -4.69
N VAL A 389 15.18 4.53 -4.60
CA VAL A 389 15.58 5.53 -5.59
C VAL A 389 17.10 5.70 -5.61
N ARG A 390 17.76 5.73 -4.44
CA ARG A 390 19.24 5.75 -4.38
C ARG A 390 19.85 4.52 -5.04
N ALA A 391 19.28 3.33 -4.79
CA ALA A 391 19.73 2.10 -5.45
C ALA A 391 19.54 2.16 -6.97
N LEU A 392 18.39 2.64 -7.45
CA LEU A 392 18.14 2.85 -8.88
C LEU A 392 19.20 3.76 -9.52
N ILE A 393 19.56 4.86 -8.87
CA ILE A 393 20.61 5.77 -9.37
C ILE A 393 21.97 5.06 -9.47
N GLY A 394 22.33 4.24 -8.47
CA GLY A 394 23.59 3.51 -8.48
C GLY A 394 23.68 2.45 -9.58
N GLU A 395 22.55 1.85 -9.96
CA GLU A 395 22.48 0.81 -10.99
C GLU A 395 22.28 1.37 -12.41
N SER A 396 21.46 2.42 -12.55
CA SER A 396 21.10 3.02 -13.85
C SER A 396 20.75 4.50 -13.70
N PRO A 397 21.76 5.39 -13.74
CA PRO A 397 21.55 6.83 -13.67
C PRO A 397 20.68 7.31 -14.84
N LEU A 398 19.61 8.04 -14.54
CA LEU A 398 18.66 8.48 -15.57
C LEU A 398 19.24 9.56 -16.48
N SER A 399 20.28 10.27 -16.02
CA SER A 399 20.99 11.26 -16.83
C SER A 399 21.65 10.66 -18.08
N GLU A 400 21.89 9.35 -18.13
CA GLU A 400 22.44 8.64 -19.30
C GLU A 400 21.41 8.51 -20.45
N TYR A 401 20.12 8.54 -20.13
CA TYR A 401 19.03 8.39 -21.11
C TYR A 401 18.43 9.73 -21.55
N ALA A 402 18.77 10.82 -20.86
CA ALA A 402 18.30 12.16 -21.19
C ALA A 402 19.03 12.73 -22.42
N LYS A 403 18.28 13.36 -23.33
CA LYS A 403 18.81 13.90 -24.59
C LYS A 403 19.08 15.40 -24.55
N ASP A 404 18.30 16.16 -23.80
CA ASP A 404 18.46 17.61 -23.68
C ASP A 404 19.38 17.99 -22.51
N ALA A 405 20.20 19.03 -22.72
CA ALA A 405 21.24 19.43 -21.76
C ALA A 405 20.67 19.90 -20.41
N ALA A 406 19.46 20.49 -20.40
CA ALA A 406 18.83 20.97 -19.18
C ALA A 406 18.41 19.79 -18.27
N THR A 407 17.75 18.78 -18.84
CA THR A 407 17.35 17.56 -18.11
C THR A 407 18.58 16.77 -17.66
N VAL A 408 19.61 16.63 -18.51
CA VAL A 408 20.88 15.97 -18.11
C VAL A 408 21.50 16.68 -16.91
N SER A 409 21.59 18.02 -16.94
CA SER A 409 22.16 18.79 -15.84
C SER A 409 21.34 18.67 -14.55
N ALA A 410 20.01 18.70 -14.66
CA ALA A 410 19.13 18.56 -13.50
C ALA A 410 19.23 17.16 -12.86
N LEU A 411 19.22 16.10 -13.69
CA LEU A 411 19.35 14.73 -13.22
C LEU A 411 20.72 14.49 -12.59
N ARG A 412 21.83 14.89 -13.22
CA ARG A 412 23.17 14.74 -12.64
C ARG A 412 23.32 15.45 -11.30
N GLY A 413 22.73 16.65 -11.16
CA GLY A 413 22.72 17.36 -9.88
C GLY A 413 22.00 16.57 -8.78
N LEU A 414 20.85 15.98 -9.09
CA LEU A 414 20.11 15.12 -8.16
C LEU A 414 20.85 13.81 -7.87
N GLU A 415 21.41 13.15 -8.88
CA GLU A 415 22.16 11.90 -8.74
C GLU A 415 23.38 12.08 -7.82
N GLN A 416 24.14 13.17 -8.00
CA GLN A 416 25.26 13.52 -7.11
C GLN A 416 24.79 13.81 -5.69
N THR A 417 23.68 14.54 -5.54
CA THR A 417 23.13 14.91 -4.23
C THR A 417 22.62 13.68 -3.48
N ILE A 418 21.91 12.77 -4.15
CA ILE A 418 21.31 11.57 -3.54
C ILE A 418 22.38 10.51 -3.25
N VAL A 419 23.35 10.29 -4.14
CA VAL A 419 24.38 9.27 -3.92
C VAL A 419 25.44 9.73 -2.91
N GLY A 420 25.91 10.99 -3.05
CA GLY A 420 27.00 11.57 -2.27
C GLY A 420 26.56 12.36 -1.03
N GLY A 421 25.27 12.61 -0.85
CA GLY A 421 24.72 13.32 0.31
C GLY A 421 24.79 12.49 1.60
N ALA A 422 25.07 13.15 2.72
CA ALA A 422 25.05 12.52 4.04
C ALA A 422 23.63 12.11 4.50
N VAL A 423 22.61 12.79 3.99
CA VAL A 423 21.20 12.54 4.28
C VAL A 423 20.41 12.53 2.98
N LEU A 424 19.68 11.43 2.74
CA LEU A 424 18.79 11.25 1.61
C LEU A 424 17.48 12.00 1.88
N GLN A 425 17.09 12.93 1.01
CA GLN A 425 15.85 13.68 1.17
C GLN A 425 14.71 13.09 0.32
N GLU A 426 13.54 12.95 0.93
CA GLU A 426 12.30 12.56 0.22
C GLU A 426 12.01 13.46 -0.99
N ALA A 427 12.17 14.78 -0.82
CA ALA A 427 11.90 15.75 -1.88
C ALA A 427 12.81 15.55 -3.11
N ASP A 428 14.08 15.19 -2.91
CA ASP A 428 15.03 14.97 -4.00
C ASP A 428 14.71 13.66 -4.75
N ALA A 429 14.35 12.60 -4.02
CA ALA A 429 13.90 11.34 -4.62
C ALA A 429 12.64 11.53 -5.48
N ILE A 430 11.66 12.29 -4.98
CA ILE A 430 10.42 12.58 -5.72
C ILE A 430 10.69 13.48 -6.93
N ARG A 431 11.60 14.47 -6.83
CA ARG A 431 12.03 15.28 -7.99
C ARG A 431 12.67 14.42 -9.06
N TYR A 432 13.51 13.48 -8.67
CA TYR A 432 14.18 12.56 -9.59
C TYR A 432 13.16 11.72 -10.38
N LEU A 433 12.21 11.09 -9.68
CA LEU A 433 11.11 10.34 -10.33
C LEU A 433 10.20 11.24 -11.19
N SER A 434 9.96 12.48 -10.77
CA SER A 434 9.16 13.44 -11.53
C SER A 434 9.82 13.82 -12.85
N LEU A 435 11.14 13.97 -12.89
CA LEU A 435 11.89 14.22 -14.13
C LEU A 435 11.90 12.99 -15.05
N ALA A 436 11.94 11.78 -14.47
CA ALA A 436 11.92 10.52 -15.21
C ALA A 436 10.68 10.38 -16.12
N LYS A 437 9.56 11.02 -15.75
CA LYS A 437 8.34 11.10 -16.58
C LYS A 437 8.62 11.59 -18.01
N ASN A 438 9.57 12.52 -18.17
CA ASN A 438 9.91 13.13 -19.46
C ASN A 438 10.79 12.23 -20.34
N LEU A 439 11.33 11.14 -19.77
CA LEU A 439 12.26 10.24 -20.45
C LEU A 439 11.59 8.98 -21.00
N ARG A 440 10.28 8.79 -20.84
CA ARG A 440 9.59 7.51 -21.10
C ARG A 440 9.85 6.87 -22.47
N GLY A 441 10.03 7.67 -23.53
CA GLY A 441 10.35 7.14 -24.87
C GLY A 441 11.82 6.76 -25.09
N SER A 442 12.70 7.03 -24.11
CA SER A 442 14.15 6.80 -24.19
C SER A 442 14.66 5.81 -23.15
N LEU A 443 13.80 5.36 -22.22
CA LEU A 443 14.18 4.44 -21.15
C LEU A 443 14.04 2.98 -21.61
N PRO A 444 14.99 2.10 -21.24
CA PRO A 444 14.80 0.65 -21.31
C PRO A 444 13.55 0.21 -20.55
N GLY A 445 12.86 -0.82 -21.05
CA GLY A 445 11.55 -1.26 -20.50
C GLY A 445 11.59 -1.59 -19.00
N ASN A 446 12.61 -2.32 -18.55
CA ASN A 446 12.81 -2.66 -17.14
C ASN A 446 13.03 -1.43 -16.24
N ILE A 447 13.71 -0.40 -16.75
CA ILE A 447 13.93 0.86 -16.02
C ILE A 447 12.64 1.67 -15.96
N ALA A 448 11.92 1.77 -17.09
CA ALA A 448 10.64 2.46 -17.15
C ALA A 448 9.62 1.86 -16.16
N GLU A 449 9.51 0.53 -16.12
CA GLU A 449 8.66 -0.20 -15.18
C GLU A 449 9.08 0.03 -13.72
N ARG A 450 10.38 0.00 -13.42
CA ARG A 450 10.89 0.28 -12.07
C ARG A 450 10.59 1.71 -11.62
N ILE A 451 10.68 2.70 -12.50
CA ILE A 451 10.31 4.08 -12.18
C ILE A 451 8.80 4.18 -11.90
N ILE A 452 7.95 3.55 -12.73
CA ILE A 452 6.51 3.53 -12.50
C ILE A 452 6.20 2.89 -11.14
N THR A 453 6.81 1.74 -10.87
CA THR A 453 6.67 1.02 -9.60
C THR A 453 7.05 1.88 -8.40
N LEU A 454 8.24 2.51 -8.42
CA LEU A 454 8.67 3.42 -7.36
C LEU A 454 7.73 4.63 -7.22
N THR A 455 7.25 5.15 -8.35
CA THR A 455 6.31 6.27 -8.35
C THR A 455 5.00 5.90 -7.66
N LEU A 456 4.49 4.71 -7.94
CA LEU A 456 3.29 4.18 -7.29
C LEU A 456 3.52 3.81 -5.83
N GLN A 457 4.70 3.31 -5.45
CA GLN A 457 5.05 3.05 -4.05
C GLN A 457 4.95 4.31 -3.21
N PHE A 458 5.47 5.45 -3.69
CA PHE A 458 5.27 6.75 -3.05
C PHE A 458 3.81 7.20 -3.05
N LYS A 459 3.12 7.05 -4.19
CA LYS A 459 1.72 7.49 -4.34
C LYS A 459 0.76 6.72 -3.42
N TYR A 460 1.01 5.43 -3.22
CA TYR A 460 0.10 4.51 -2.55
C TYR A 460 0.62 3.96 -1.22
N ASN A 461 1.78 4.41 -0.73
CA ASN A 461 2.39 3.95 0.53
C ASN A 461 2.46 2.42 0.63
N THR A 462 2.99 1.77 -0.41
CA THR A 462 3.00 0.29 -0.46
C THR A 462 4.29 -0.33 0.02
N GLY A 463 5.43 0.35 -0.13
CA GLY A 463 6.76 -0.15 0.23
C GLY A 463 6.85 -0.82 1.61
N GLY A 464 7.26 -2.09 1.66
CA GLY A 464 7.59 -2.83 2.89
C GLY A 464 6.38 -3.37 3.64
N LEU A 465 5.27 -3.61 2.95
CA LEU A 465 4.08 -4.23 3.52
C LEU A 465 4.38 -5.65 4.03
N GLU A 466 5.24 -6.42 3.35
CA GLU A 466 5.70 -7.73 3.83
C GLU A 466 6.38 -7.62 5.19
N ASP A 467 7.21 -6.59 5.40
CA ASP A 467 7.89 -6.35 6.66
C ASP A 467 6.91 -5.90 7.74
N THR A 468 5.91 -5.08 7.40
CA THR A 468 4.87 -4.66 8.35
C THR A 468 4.00 -5.83 8.79
N VAL A 469 3.53 -6.67 7.87
CA VAL A 469 2.75 -7.89 8.19
C VAL A 469 3.58 -8.82 9.06
N ARG A 470 4.85 -9.04 8.69
CA ARG A 470 5.77 -9.91 9.43
C ARG A 470 6.07 -9.37 10.83
N LYS A 471 6.26 -8.07 10.99
CA LYS A 471 6.45 -7.43 12.32
C LYS A 471 5.24 -7.58 13.22
N ILE A 472 4.02 -7.47 12.67
CA ILE A 472 2.81 -7.70 13.46
C ILE A 472 2.79 -9.15 13.95
N ALA A 473 3.01 -10.13 13.06
CA ALA A 473 3.05 -11.54 13.43
C ALA A 473 4.11 -11.85 14.50
N VAL A 474 5.36 -11.43 14.26
CA VAL A 474 6.47 -11.69 15.17
C VAL A 474 6.33 -10.92 16.48
N GLY A 475 5.85 -9.68 16.44
CA GLY A 475 5.62 -8.86 17.62
C GLY A 475 4.56 -9.44 18.54
N GLU A 476 3.43 -9.90 17.98
CA GLU A 476 2.36 -10.49 18.79
C GLU A 476 2.70 -11.91 19.27
N HIS A 477 3.45 -12.68 18.48
CA HIS A 477 4.05 -13.93 18.99
C HIS A 477 4.99 -13.65 20.17
N ALA A 478 5.84 -12.63 20.07
CA ALA A 478 6.75 -12.27 21.14
C ALA A 478 6.00 -11.88 22.42
N ASN A 479 4.97 -11.04 22.30
CA ASN A 479 4.10 -10.68 23.42
C ASN A 479 3.44 -11.91 24.06
N GLN A 480 2.96 -12.85 23.23
CA GLN A 480 2.37 -14.08 23.72
C GLN A 480 3.35 -14.93 24.53
N THR A 481 4.57 -15.13 24.02
CA THR A 481 5.58 -15.93 24.71
C THR A 481 6.09 -15.23 25.98
N LEU A 482 6.23 -13.91 25.97
CA LEU A 482 6.54 -13.12 27.16
C LEU A 482 5.46 -13.33 28.24
N SER A 483 4.19 -13.31 27.86
CA SER A 483 3.07 -13.60 28.76
C SER A 483 3.19 -14.99 29.40
N LEU A 484 3.50 -16.00 28.58
CA LEU A 484 3.69 -17.38 29.05
C LEU A 484 4.94 -17.54 29.93
N GLY A 485 5.97 -16.74 29.68
CA GLY A 485 7.20 -16.63 30.48
C GLY A 485 7.05 -15.85 31.78
N GLY A 486 5.84 -15.39 32.12
CA GLY A 486 5.55 -14.66 33.36
C GLY A 486 5.83 -13.15 33.30
N VAL A 487 6.10 -12.60 32.12
CA VAL A 487 6.13 -11.15 31.92
C VAL A 487 4.67 -10.64 31.89
N PRO A 488 4.30 -9.57 32.63
CA PRO A 488 2.90 -9.14 32.76
C PRO A 488 2.35 -8.40 31.52
N THR A 489 2.34 -9.04 30.36
CA THR A 489 1.65 -8.58 29.15
C THR A 489 0.18 -9.01 29.18
N ASP A 490 -0.69 -8.30 28.46
CA ASP A 490 -2.11 -8.64 28.34
C ASP A 490 -2.41 -9.22 26.94
N PRO A 491 -2.43 -10.55 26.76
CA PRO A 491 -2.74 -11.19 25.49
C PRO A 491 -4.25 -11.39 25.26
N SER A 492 -5.11 -10.72 26.04
CA SER A 492 -6.55 -10.93 25.95
C SER A 492 -7.12 -10.42 24.63
N ALA A 493 -8.09 -11.14 24.06
CA ALA A 493 -8.77 -10.73 22.83
C ALA A 493 -9.27 -9.26 22.87
N PRO A 494 -9.86 -8.72 23.97
CA PRO A 494 -10.24 -7.31 24.03
C PRO A 494 -9.07 -6.36 23.80
N ARG A 495 -7.91 -6.61 24.42
CA ARG A 495 -6.70 -5.81 24.24
C ARG A 495 -6.20 -5.90 22.79
N LEU A 496 -6.09 -7.12 22.26
CA LEU A 496 -5.61 -7.36 20.89
C LEU A 496 -6.47 -6.64 19.85
N PHE A 497 -7.80 -6.78 19.90
CA PHE A 497 -8.69 -6.08 18.98
C PHE A 497 -8.61 -4.55 19.11
N PHE A 498 -8.46 -4.05 20.34
CA PHE A 498 -8.52 -2.63 20.64
C PHE A 498 -7.23 -1.87 20.30
N SER A 499 -6.06 -2.52 20.36
CA SER A 499 -4.78 -1.84 20.14
C SER A 499 -3.78 -2.60 19.30
N ASP A 500 -3.70 -3.92 19.42
CA ASP A 500 -2.57 -4.70 18.90
C ASP A 500 -2.97 -5.49 17.63
N SER A 501 -4.10 -5.13 17.02
CA SER A 501 -4.63 -5.81 15.82
C SER A 501 -3.91 -5.42 14.54
N GLY A 502 -3.21 -4.29 14.52
CA GLY A 502 -2.59 -3.74 13.31
C GLY A 502 -3.60 -3.53 12.16
N PHE A 503 -4.89 -3.34 12.45
CA PHE A 503 -5.92 -3.40 11.43
C PHE A 503 -5.76 -2.33 10.33
N ILE A 504 -5.22 -1.14 10.66
CA ILE A 504 -4.99 -0.07 9.67
C ILE A 504 -4.04 -0.55 8.56
N PRO A 505 -2.78 -0.96 8.82
CA PRO A 505 -1.91 -1.45 7.76
C PRO A 505 -2.43 -2.76 7.14
N LEU A 506 -3.03 -3.68 7.91
CA LEU A 506 -3.50 -4.96 7.38
C LEU A 506 -4.73 -4.85 6.46
N PHE A 507 -5.56 -3.81 6.62
CA PHE A 507 -6.65 -3.47 5.72
C PHE A 507 -6.27 -2.36 4.72
N LEU A 508 -4.98 -2.10 4.52
CA LEU A 508 -4.49 -1.10 3.58
C LEU A 508 -5.08 0.30 3.80
N GLY A 509 -5.26 0.69 5.07
CA GLY A 509 -5.89 1.94 5.47
C GLY A 509 -5.10 3.21 5.09
N ASP A 510 -3.84 3.07 4.68
CA ASP A 510 -3.02 4.15 4.10
C ASP A 510 -2.78 4.01 2.59
N ASN A 511 -3.35 2.97 1.96
CA ASN A 511 -3.08 2.67 0.57
C ASN A 511 -3.97 3.51 -0.36
N GLY A 512 -3.35 4.45 -1.06
CA GLY A 512 -4.07 5.37 -1.94
C GLY A 512 -4.79 4.72 -3.12
N SER A 513 -4.45 3.47 -3.48
CA SER A 513 -5.17 2.72 -4.53
C SER A 513 -6.54 2.19 -4.08
N LEU A 514 -6.79 2.15 -2.77
CA LEU A 514 -8.07 1.75 -2.17
C LEU A 514 -8.81 2.95 -1.61
N ILE A 515 -8.16 3.72 -0.73
CA ILE A 515 -8.81 4.81 0.02
C ILE A 515 -8.78 6.16 -0.70
N GLY A 516 -8.11 6.25 -1.86
CA GLY A 516 -7.90 7.51 -2.58
C GLY A 516 -6.85 8.39 -1.89
N THR A 517 -6.99 9.72 -2.01
CA THR A 517 -6.12 10.67 -1.31
C THR A 517 -6.27 10.54 0.20
N ALA A 518 -5.14 10.53 0.92
CA ALA A 518 -5.00 10.32 2.37
C ALA A 518 -6.24 10.72 3.19
N ARG A 519 -7.09 9.73 3.48
CA ARG A 519 -8.25 9.89 4.34
C ARG A 519 -7.80 9.64 5.77
N GLU A 520 -8.01 10.63 6.62
CA GLU A 520 -7.74 10.48 8.06
C GLU A 520 -8.80 9.54 8.66
N LEU A 521 -8.43 8.26 8.83
CA LEU A 521 -9.33 7.23 9.34
C LEU A 521 -9.60 7.35 10.84
N MET A 522 -8.66 7.95 11.58
CA MET A 522 -8.68 8.11 13.03
C MET A 522 -8.41 9.57 13.39
N PRO A 523 -9.05 10.12 14.43
CA PRO A 523 -8.76 11.48 14.88
C PRO A 523 -7.29 11.65 15.25
N PRO A 524 -6.64 12.77 14.90
CA PRO A 524 -5.22 12.96 15.16
C PRO A 524 -4.94 13.07 16.66
N ASN A 525 -3.75 12.64 17.09
CA ASN A 525 -3.30 12.91 18.45
C ASN A 525 -3.13 14.43 18.66
N THR A 526 -3.92 14.99 19.58
CA THR A 526 -3.92 16.42 19.93
C THR A 526 -3.36 16.68 21.32
N LEU A 527 -2.80 15.66 21.98
CA LEU A 527 -2.17 15.84 23.29
C LEU A 527 -0.93 16.72 23.16
N SER A 528 -0.78 17.68 24.08
CA SER A 528 0.45 18.45 24.20
C SER A 528 1.60 17.52 24.58
N PRO A 529 2.80 17.65 23.97
CA PRO A 529 3.98 16.88 24.38
C PRO A 529 4.29 16.97 25.88
N THR A 530 3.95 18.10 26.52
CA THR A 530 4.11 18.30 27.98
C THR A 530 3.17 17.45 28.84
N ASN A 531 2.08 16.95 28.26
CA ASN A 531 1.10 16.11 28.93
C ASN A 531 1.39 14.62 28.70
N GLU A 532 2.40 14.30 27.90
CA GLU A 532 2.80 12.94 27.65
C GLU A 532 3.91 12.52 28.62
N PRO A 533 3.97 11.25 29.06
CA PRO A 533 4.91 10.79 30.09
C PRO A 533 6.33 10.53 29.56
N TYR A 534 6.73 11.20 28.48
CA TYR A 534 7.98 10.91 27.79
C TYR A 534 9.04 11.96 28.08
N VAL A 535 10.28 11.49 28.10
CA VAL A 535 11.48 12.32 28.04
C VAL A 535 12.15 12.10 26.68
N TYR A 536 12.79 13.14 26.16
CA TYR A 536 13.49 13.09 24.89
C TYR A 536 14.99 13.09 25.12
N TYR A 537 15.74 12.36 24.32
CA TYR A 537 17.19 12.28 24.48
C TYR A 537 17.85 13.66 24.43
N SER A 538 17.41 14.53 23.52
CA SER A 538 17.91 15.91 23.43
C SER A 538 17.74 16.73 24.73
N THR A 539 16.81 16.36 25.60
CA THR A 539 16.53 17.04 26.88
C THR A 539 17.19 16.39 28.10
N MET A 540 17.79 15.21 27.93
CA MET A 540 18.46 14.49 29.01
C MET A 540 19.88 15.03 29.26
N PRO A 541 20.38 14.98 30.50
CA PRO A 541 21.78 15.25 30.79
C PRO A 541 22.67 14.25 30.03
N GLN A 542 23.46 14.76 29.08
CA GLN A 542 24.36 13.95 28.25
C GLN A 542 25.66 13.62 29.00
N THR A 543 25.54 12.90 30.11
CA THR A 543 26.69 12.40 30.87
C THR A 543 27.05 10.98 30.42
N LEU A 544 28.33 10.60 30.55
CA LEU A 544 28.78 9.24 30.21
C LEU A 544 27.97 8.15 30.94
N SER A 545 27.66 8.38 32.22
CA SER A 545 26.81 7.49 33.02
C SER A 545 25.39 7.40 32.46
N GLY A 546 24.80 8.52 32.02
CA GLY A 546 23.46 8.56 31.43
C GLY A 546 23.40 7.78 30.12
N SER A 547 24.39 7.94 29.24
CA SER A 547 24.47 7.17 27.99
C SER A 547 24.64 5.67 28.25
N GLN A 548 25.47 5.28 29.23
CA GLN A 548 25.63 3.87 29.61
C GLN A 548 24.34 3.26 30.16
N THR A 549 23.60 4.00 30.99
CA THR A 549 22.27 3.57 31.46
C THR A 549 21.31 3.36 30.30
N LEU A 550 21.24 4.29 29.34
CA LEU A 550 20.37 4.14 28.18
C LEU A 550 20.75 2.94 27.30
N ILE A 551 22.04 2.72 27.08
CA ILE A 551 22.53 1.55 26.33
C ILE A 551 22.12 0.27 27.04
N HIS A 552 22.35 0.16 28.36
CA HIS A 552 21.93 -0.97 29.18
C HIS A 552 20.42 -1.22 29.08
N ASP A 553 19.62 -0.18 29.23
CA ASP A 553 18.16 -0.26 29.26
C ASP A 553 17.57 -0.70 27.91
N ILE A 554 18.09 -0.14 26.80
CA ILE A 554 17.70 -0.55 25.44
C ILE A 554 18.16 -1.96 25.14
N MET A 555 19.40 -2.31 25.52
CA MET A 555 19.92 -3.67 25.40
C MET A 555 19.04 -4.67 26.12
N PHE A 556 18.65 -4.39 27.37
CA PHE A 556 17.80 -5.29 28.15
C PHE A 556 16.46 -5.54 27.44
N PHE A 557 15.80 -4.49 26.93
CA PHE A 557 14.55 -4.63 26.18
C PHE A 557 14.74 -5.49 24.91
N ASN A 558 15.80 -5.24 24.15
CA ASN A 558 16.09 -6.01 22.94
C ASN A 558 16.43 -7.47 23.26
N ASP A 559 17.28 -7.71 24.25
CA ASP A 559 17.69 -9.05 24.67
C ASP A 559 16.48 -9.85 25.21
N LEU A 560 15.54 -9.20 25.88
CA LEU A 560 14.28 -9.80 26.34
C LEU A 560 13.45 -10.31 25.15
N TYR A 561 13.26 -9.47 24.13
CA TYR A 561 12.50 -9.80 22.92
C TYR A 561 13.26 -10.68 21.91
N ALA A 562 14.59 -10.81 22.03
CA ALA A 562 15.40 -11.67 21.18
C ALA A 562 15.62 -13.07 21.77
N ASN A 563 15.83 -13.19 23.09
CA ASN A 563 16.35 -14.41 23.73
C ASN A 563 15.33 -15.23 24.52
N LEU A 564 14.15 -14.69 24.84
CA LEU A 564 13.08 -15.48 25.49
C LEU A 564 12.27 -16.33 24.50
N LEU A 565 12.63 -16.28 23.22
CA LEU A 565 11.92 -16.95 22.13
C LEU A 565 12.80 -18.09 21.63
N PRO A 566 12.36 -19.37 21.69
CA PRO A 566 13.07 -20.41 20.96
C PRO A 566 13.15 -20.01 19.49
N PRO A 567 14.29 -20.26 18.80
CA PRO A 567 14.38 -19.99 17.38
C PRO A 567 13.28 -20.76 16.64
N PHE A 568 12.58 -20.05 15.75
CA PHE A 568 11.50 -20.59 14.94
C PHE A 568 11.96 -21.61 13.91
#